data_AF-A0A7Y3LG34-F1
#
_entry.id   AF-A0A7Y3LG34-F1
#
_cell.length_a   1.000
_cell.length_b   1.000
_cell.length_c   1.000
_cell.angle_alpha   90.00
_cell.angle_beta   90.00
_cell.angle_gamma   90.00
#
_symmetry.space_group_name_H-M   'P 1'
#
loop_
_entity.id
_entity.type
_entity.pdbx_description
1 polymer ?
#
loop_
_entity_poly.entity_id
_entity_poly.type
_entity_poly.pdbx_seq_one_letter_code
_entity_poly.pdbx_strand_id
1 'polypeptide(L)'
;MANISAKVRLRPVRFAFLVRPDSGKHILEILRVNTCLWGGKYNPIVPVMRHIPSWWDRHGVRFESAQSVVNGYLDFFEPDFLVEAEAGLAQNLGFQQERVLSLSDILMRAGDRNRKGNGLGVIDLYRDLYLHEYQFARRHEHKIVNVTAERAAFRGFCTCLFGAFPTTEGLEYFGKGFVDAFSPKHVSLDARSLMQLYQSGPTSALHIGHSKIEVDFHHHHDPAVFVLDARAPRDLLDYWNLRAVRGNVLAVPIQWLQELSDFCKDFIVKNHRPLPGNQNGVMIRATVMFSRSIPSDHIERLYSQHLMVNVPGANVRQDWYPSFWRPSPGFTVREMRPTLTAAEESFETPFVSDKAEARFDCLYPAFAEKYGNENRWANVVSLRDWSYKDQIATAFPSDYRNPTFLRLGVGSEYVLPTTES
;
A
#
# COMPACT_ATOMS: atom_id res chain seq x y z
N MET A 1 -43.48 -6.36 -3.26
CA MET A 1 -42.34 -5.97 -2.40
C MET A 1 -41.10 -6.06 -3.25
N ALA A 2 -40.36 -4.96 -3.35
CA ALA A 2 -39.04 -4.97 -3.96
C ALA A 2 -38.03 -5.34 -2.85
N ASN A 3 -36.98 -6.08 -3.20
CA ASN A 3 -35.89 -6.39 -2.28
C ASN A 3 -34.65 -5.67 -2.78
N ILE A 4 -33.97 -4.98 -1.87
CA ILE A 4 -32.67 -4.36 -2.14
C ILE A 4 -31.61 -5.26 -1.54
N SER A 5 -30.62 -5.61 -2.35
CA SER A 5 -29.44 -6.35 -1.92
C SER A 5 -28.34 -5.33 -1.61
N ALA A 6 -27.87 -5.30 -0.37
CA ALA A 6 -26.75 -4.46 0.07
C ALA A 6 -25.52 -5.34 0.30
N LYS A 7 -24.48 -5.12 -0.50
CA LYS A 7 -23.19 -5.78 -0.33
C LYS A 7 -22.24 -4.84 0.43
N VAL A 8 -21.79 -5.26 1.61
CA VAL A 8 -20.90 -4.47 2.48
C VAL A 8 -19.53 -5.13 2.51
N ARG A 9 -18.50 -4.35 2.19
CA ARG A 9 -17.10 -4.78 2.27
C ARG A 9 -16.33 -3.95 3.28
N LEU A 10 -15.61 -4.61 4.17
CA LEU A 10 -14.71 -4.01 5.15
C LEU A 10 -13.31 -3.84 4.55
N ARG A 11 -12.70 -2.66 4.75
CA ARG A 11 -11.29 -2.42 4.41
C ARG A 11 -10.59 -1.51 5.42
N PRO A 12 -9.24 -1.51 5.47
CA PRO A 12 -8.49 -0.46 6.16
C PRO A 12 -8.76 0.93 5.57
N VAL A 13 -8.56 1.97 6.39
CA VAL A 13 -8.56 3.36 5.92
C VAL A 13 -7.34 3.63 5.04
N ARG A 14 -7.54 4.40 3.97
CA ARG A 14 -6.51 4.78 3.01
C ARG A 14 -5.99 6.17 3.31
N PHE A 15 -4.73 6.24 3.71
CA PHE A 15 -4.02 7.50 3.91
C PHE A 15 -3.12 7.78 2.70
N ALA A 16 -3.17 8.99 2.14
CA ALA A 16 -2.16 9.46 1.20
C ALA A 16 -1.16 10.39 1.91
N PHE A 17 0.08 9.93 2.03
CA PHE A 17 1.14 10.71 2.67
C PHE A 17 1.77 11.66 1.67
N LEU A 18 1.55 12.96 1.87
CA LEU A 18 2.12 14.02 1.05
C LEU A 18 3.53 14.34 1.52
N VAL A 19 4.52 14.26 0.62
CA VAL A 19 5.92 14.50 0.97
C VAL A 19 6.72 15.08 -0.18
N ARG A 20 7.76 15.85 0.12
CA ARG A 20 8.78 16.22 -0.87
C ARG A 20 9.64 14.99 -1.20
N PRO A 21 9.85 14.66 -2.50
CA PRO A 21 10.50 13.40 -2.90
C PRO A 21 11.95 13.24 -2.42
N ASP A 22 12.65 14.34 -2.15
CA ASP A 22 14.04 14.31 -1.66
C ASP A 22 14.14 14.33 -0.12
N SER A 23 13.02 14.40 0.61
CA SER A 23 13.04 14.39 2.08
C SER A 23 13.21 12.98 2.64
N GLY A 24 14.47 12.53 2.76
CA GLY A 24 14.78 11.22 3.33
C GLY A 24 14.30 11.01 4.77
N LYS A 25 14.30 12.08 5.58
CA LYS A 25 13.78 12.03 6.96
C LYS A 25 12.27 11.76 6.98
N HIS A 26 11.49 12.56 6.25
CA HIS A 26 10.04 12.41 6.22
C HIS A 26 9.62 11.09 5.57
N ILE A 27 10.29 10.66 4.50
CA ILE A 27 10.02 9.36 3.87
C ILE A 27 10.28 8.22 4.87
N LEU A 28 11.41 8.22 5.58
CA LEU A 28 11.68 7.20 6.61
C LEU A 28 10.61 7.20 7.71
N GLU A 29 10.15 8.37 8.13
CA GLU A 29 9.10 8.50 9.14
C GLU A 29 7.76 7.96 8.64
N ILE A 30 7.36 8.27 7.40
CA ILE A 30 6.16 7.72 6.77
C ILE A 30 6.21 6.19 6.70
N LEU A 31 7.35 5.62 6.29
CA LEU A 31 7.52 4.16 6.23
C LEU A 31 7.36 3.51 7.62
N ARG A 32 7.84 4.17 8.67
CA ARG A 32 7.67 3.70 10.06
C ARG A 32 6.23 3.80 10.52
N VAL A 33 5.55 4.91 10.23
CA VAL A 33 4.13 5.08 10.53
C VAL A 33 3.29 4.00 9.84
N ASN A 34 3.54 3.75 8.56
CA ASN A 34 2.85 2.70 7.83
C ASN A 34 3.14 1.28 8.34
N THR A 35 4.29 1.05 8.98
CA THR A 35 4.58 -0.23 9.66
C THR A 35 3.67 -0.43 10.88
N CYS A 36 3.21 0.65 11.51
CA CYS A 36 2.35 0.65 12.69
C CYS A 36 0.85 0.61 12.36
N LEU A 37 0.46 0.67 11.08
CA LEU A 37 -0.94 0.69 10.64
C LEU A 37 -1.35 -0.62 9.97
N TRP A 38 -2.56 -1.09 10.28
CA TRP A 38 -3.17 -2.18 9.54
C TRP A 38 -3.48 -1.73 8.10
N GLY A 39 -3.01 -2.50 7.12
CA GLY A 39 -3.06 -2.11 5.71
C GLY A 39 -2.05 -1.04 5.30
N GLY A 40 -1.13 -0.62 6.19
CA GLY A 40 -0.23 0.51 5.94
C GLY A 40 0.66 0.35 4.70
N LYS A 41 0.98 -0.89 4.29
CA LYS A 41 1.68 -1.21 3.03
C LYS A 41 1.01 -0.62 1.78
N TYR A 42 -0.31 -0.40 1.82
CA TYR A 42 -1.10 0.07 0.67
C TYR A 42 -1.40 1.56 0.71
N ASN A 43 -0.96 2.25 1.77
CA ASN A 43 -1.07 3.71 1.84
C ASN A 43 -0.07 4.35 0.88
N PRO A 44 -0.51 5.09 -0.14
CA PRO A 44 0.40 5.72 -1.10
C PRO A 44 1.21 6.85 -0.45
N ILE A 45 2.41 7.06 -1.00
CA ILE A 45 3.25 8.21 -0.71
C ILE A 45 3.23 9.12 -1.94
N VAL A 46 2.55 10.25 -1.84
CA VAL A 46 2.34 11.17 -2.97
C VAL A 46 3.44 12.22 -3.00
N PRO A 47 4.25 12.28 -4.08
CA PRO A 47 5.31 13.26 -4.19
C PRO A 47 4.75 14.65 -4.51
N VAL A 48 4.88 15.59 -3.57
CA VAL A 48 4.49 16.99 -3.76
C VAL A 48 5.73 17.78 -4.16
N MET A 49 5.67 18.35 -5.36
CA MET A 49 6.77 19.07 -6.00
C MET A 49 6.32 20.48 -6.39
N ARG A 50 7.23 21.45 -6.34
CA ARG A 50 6.98 22.81 -6.89
C ARG A 50 7.13 22.84 -8.41
N HIS A 51 8.11 22.11 -8.91
CA HIS A 51 8.43 21.97 -10.32
C HIS A 51 8.74 20.51 -10.62
N ILE A 52 8.44 20.04 -11.82
CA ILE A 52 8.81 18.69 -12.24
C ILE A 52 10.33 18.62 -12.41
N PRO A 53 11.03 17.77 -11.65
CA PRO A 53 12.47 17.64 -11.74
C PRO A 53 12.89 16.93 -13.03
N SER A 54 14.13 17.16 -13.47
CA SER A 54 14.67 16.56 -14.70
C SER A 54 14.68 15.02 -14.67
N TRP A 55 14.78 14.42 -13.49
CA TRP A 55 14.77 12.97 -13.31
C TRP A 55 13.36 12.35 -13.39
N TRP A 56 12.29 13.14 -13.37
CA TRP A 56 10.90 12.62 -13.32
C TRP A 56 10.52 11.81 -14.55
N ASP A 57 10.94 12.27 -15.73
CA ASP A 57 10.74 11.60 -17.00
C ASP A 57 12.06 11.60 -17.78
N ARG A 58 12.63 10.41 -17.96
CA ARG A 58 13.94 10.23 -18.62
C ARG A 58 13.94 10.60 -20.10
N HIS A 59 12.77 10.71 -20.73
CA HIS A 59 12.65 11.07 -22.15
C HIS A 59 12.55 12.58 -22.35
N GLY A 60 12.60 13.38 -21.26
CA GLY A 60 12.59 14.84 -21.32
C GLY A 60 11.25 15.44 -21.76
N VAL A 61 10.21 14.62 -21.90
CA VAL A 61 8.91 15.04 -22.38
C VAL A 61 8.09 15.59 -21.22
N ARG A 62 7.99 16.91 -21.10
CA ARG A 62 7.29 17.60 -20.01
C ARG A 62 5.88 18.01 -20.44
N PHE A 63 4.97 17.05 -20.49
CA PHE A 63 3.54 17.36 -20.69
C PHE A 63 2.80 17.72 -19.40
N GLU A 64 3.44 17.54 -18.25
CA GLU A 64 2.76 17.55 -16.95
C GLU A 64 3.12 18.79 -16.14
N SER A 65 2.14 19.28 -15.36
CA SER A 65 2.40 20.19 -14.26
C SER A 65 2.60 19.40 -12.97
N ALA A 66 3.35 19.95 -12.01
CA ALA A 66 3.53 19.31 -10.71
C ALA A 66 2.19 19.07 -9.99
N GLN A 67 1.22 19.98 -10.17
CA GLN A 67 -0.14 19.83 -9.65
C GLN A 67 -0.90 18.67 -10.34
N SER A 68 -0.74 18.52 -11.66
CA SER A 68 -1.36 17.39 -12.39
C SER A 68 -0.83 16.05 -11.92
N VAL A 69 0.46 15.96 -11.57
CA VAL A 69 1.05 14.73 -11.01
C VAL A 69 0.38 14.40 -9.67
N VAL A 70 0.34 15.36 -8.73
CA VAL A 70 -0.27 15.16 -7.42
C VAL A 70 -1.73 14.74 -7.55
N ASN A 71 -2.52 15.49 -8.33
CA ASN A 71 -3.93 15.16 -8.56
C ASN A 71 -4.10 13.78 -9.20
N GLY A 72 -3.25 13.41 -10.15
CA GLY A 72 -3.29 12.09 -10.77
C GLY A 72 -3.03 10.94 -9.79
N TYR A 73 -2.08 11.11 -8.86
CA TYR A 73 -1.89 10.13 -7.77
C TYR A 73 -3.14 10.04 -6.89
N LEU A 74 -3.74 11.18 -6.53
CA LEU A 74 -4.95 11.21 -5.72
C LEU A 74 -6.14 10.57 -6.43
N ASP A 75 -6.31 10.82 -7.73
CA ASP A 75 -7.37 10.25 -8.57
C ASP A 75 -7.17 8.75 -8.82
N PHE A 76 -5.93 8.27 -8.80
CA PHE A 76 -5.63 6.85 -8.90
C PHE A 76 -5.95 6.11 -7.58
N PHE A 77 -5.44 6.64 -6.46
CA PHE A 77 -5.50 5.96 -5.17
C PHE A 77 -6.79 6.20 -4.37
N GLU A 78 -7.48 7.31 -4.62
CA GLU A 78 -8.70 7.74 -3.90
C GLU A 78 -8.57 7.60 -2.37
N PRO A 79 -7.67 8.38 -1.74
CA PRO A 79 -7.45 8.30 -0.31
C PRO A 79 -8.63 8.88 0.48
N ASP A 80 -8.88 8.31 1.67
CA ASP A 80 -9.90 8.82 2.60
C ASP A 80 -9.40 10.09 3.33
N PHE A 81 -8.09 10.15 3.58
CA PHE A 81 -7.38 11.22 4.30
C PHE A 81 -6.05 11.57 3.63
N LEU A 82 -5.69 12.84 3.68
CA LEU A 82 -4.36 13.33 3.35
C LEU A 82 -3.53 13.47 4.63
N VAL A 83 -2.27 13.07 4.57
CA VAL A 83 -1.33 13.21 5.69
C VAL A 83 -0.14 14.06 5.25
N GLU A 84 -0.03 15.24 5.83
CA GLU A 84 1.05 16.17 5.56
C GLU A 84 2.31 15.78 6.33
N ALA A 85 3.39 15.48 5.61
CA ALA A 85 4.72 15.38 6.21
C ALA A 85 5.27 16.74 6.66
N GLU A 86 4.88 17.80 5.97
CA GLU A 86 5.18 19.20 6.26
C GLU A 86 3.89 19.99 6.10
N ALA A 87 3.65 20.95 6.99
CA ALA A 87 2.42 21.76 6.94
C ALA A 87 2.27 22.48 5.59
N GLY A 88 1.05 22.44 5.02
CA GLY A 88 0.68 23.15 3.80
C GLY A 88 0.94 22.40 2.49
N LEU A 89 1.34 21.12 2.52
CA LEU A 89 1.47 20.29 1.32
C LEU A 89 0.11 19.96 0.68
N ALA A 90 -0.98 19.95 1.44
CA ALA A 90 -2.35 19.72 0.98
C ALA A 90 -3.05 20.99 0.48
N GLN A 91 -2.39 22.14 0.54
CA GLN A 91 -2.97 23.42 0.15
C GLN A 91 -3.42 23.36 -1.33
N ASN A 92 -4.66 23.82 -1.59
CA ASN A 92 -5.27 23.85 -2.93
C ASN A 92 -5.53 22.47 -3.58
N LEU A 93 -5.53 21.37 -2.82
CA LEU A 93 -5.92 20.05 -3.33
C LEU A 93 -7.43 19.77 -3.25
N GLY A 94 -8.22 20.69 -2.68
CA GLY A 94 -9.68 20.59 -2.62
C GLY A 94 -10.24 19.65 -1.55
N PHE A 95 -9.40 19.16 -0.63
CA PHE A 95 -9.83 18.32 0.48
C PHE A 95 -10.45 19.13 1.62
N GLN A 96 -11.48 18.58 2.27
CA GLN A 96 -12.03 19.12 3.52
C GLN A 96 -10.96 19.15 4.62
N GLN A 97 -10.95 20.20 5.45
CA GLN A 97 -9.93 20.37 6.50
C GLN A 97 -9.88 19.21 7.50
N GLU A 98 -11.03 18.64 7.85
CA GLU A 98 -11.14 17.47 8.74
C GLU A 98 -10.47 16.19 8.18
N ARG A 99 -10.16 16.17 6.87
CA ARG A 99 -9.47 15.07 6.19
C ARG A 99 -7.99 15.30 5.96
N VAL A 100 -7.47 16.44 6.39
CA VAL A 100 -6.05 16.79 6.29
C VAL A 100 -5.43 16.66 7.67
N LEU A 101 -4.59 15.63 7.83
CA LEU A 101 -3.91 15.28 9.07
C LEU A 101 -2.43 15.63 8.98
N SER A 102 -1.77 15.85 10.11
CA SER A 102 -0.31 15.84 10.21
C SER A 102 0.19 14.43 10.52
N LEU A 103 1.48 14.14 10.26
CA LEU A 103 2.10 12.88 10.70
C LEU A 103 1.89 12.57 12.19
N SER A 104 1.82 13.61 13.02
CA SER A 104 1.65 13.46 14.47
C SER A 104 0.24 13.05 14.89
N ASP A 105 -0.76 13.17 14.00
CA ASP A 105 -2.16 12.83 14.26
C ASP A 105 -2.47 11.35 14.00
N ILE A 106 -1.53 10.61 13.41
CA ILE A 106 -1.76 9.23 12.99
C ILE A 106 -1.58 8.25 14.14
N LEU A 107 -0.45 8.32 14.85
CA LEU A 107 -0.12 7.37 15.91
C LEU A 107 -0.36 7.99 17.30
N MET A 108 -1.07 7.26 18.15
CA MET A 108 -1.25 7.61 19.55
C MET A 108 0.06 7.41 20.32
N ARG A 109 0.40 8.34 21.22
CA ARG A 109 1.57 8.22 22.10
C ARG A 109 1.19 7.61 23.44
N ALA A 110 2.06 6.77 23.98
CA ALA A 110 1.90 6.21 25.31
C ALA A 110 1.76 7.33 26.35
N GLY A 111 0.71 7.25 27.18
CA GLY A 111 0.41 8.24 28.20
C GLY A 111 -0.47 9.41 27.74
N ASP A 112 -0.63 9.62 26.43
CA ASP A 112 -1.51 10.65 25.89
C ASP A 112 -2.95 10.13 25.75
N ARG A 113 -3.67 10.08 26.88
CA ARG A 113 -5.05 9.56 26.94
C ARG A 113 -6.09 10.49 26.30
N ASN A 114 -5.74 11.75 26.08
CA ASN A 114 -6.67 12.76 25.59
C ASN A 114 -6.64 12.90 24.07
N ARG A 115 -5.61 12.35 23.40
CA ARG A 115 -5.48 12.38 21.94
C ARG A 115 -5.64 10.97 21.37
N LYS A 116 -6.52 10.84 20.39
CA LYS A 116 -6.69 9.61 19.60
C LYS A 116 -5.84 9.71 18.33
N GLY A 117 -5.25 8.60 17.92
CA GLY A 117 -4.66 8.49 16.58
C GLY A 117 -5.74 8.31 15.51
N ASN A 118 -5.32 8.15 14.26
CA ASN A 118 -6.20 7.88 13.12
C ASN A 118 -5.84 6.55 12.45
N GLY A 119 -6.85 5.79 12.04
CA GLY A 119 -6.66 4.45 11.47
C GLY A 119 -6.47 3.36 12.54
N LEU A 120 -6.60 2.11 12.13
CA LEU A 120 -6.40 0.97 13.03
C LEU A 120 -4.90 0.64 13.17
N GLY A 121 -4.39 0.72 14.40
CA GLY A 121 -3.03 0.34 14.73
C GLY A 121 -2.82 -1.18 14.75
N VAL A 122 -1.59 -1.63 14.53
CA VAL A 122 -1.23 -3.07 14.46
C VAL A 122 -1.22 -3.79 15.81
N ILE A 123 -1.30 -3.08 16.95
CA ILE A 123 -1.21 -3.72 18.28
C ILE A 123 -2.36 -4.70 18.54
N ASP A 124 -3.58 -4.31 18.16
CA ASP A 124 -4.78 -5.15 18.27
C ASP A 124 -4.60 -6.43 17.44
N LEU A 125 -4.07 -6.28 16.23
CA LEU A 125 -3.74 -7.38 15.33
C LEU A 125 -2.65 -8.28 15.92
N TYR A 126 -1.60 -7.72 16.52
CA TYR A 126 -0.52 -8.51 17.13
C TYR A 126 -1.04 -9.35 18.29
N ARG A 127 -1.89 -8.77 19.14
CA ARG A 127 -2.50 -9.50 20.25
C ARG A 127 -3.39 -10.63 19.75
N ASP A 128 -4.22 -10.37 18.76
CA ASP A 128 -5.10 -11.37 18.19
C ASP A 128 -4.32 -12.52 17.54
N LEU A 129 -3.33 -12.22 16.70
CA LEU A 129 -2.46 -13.23 16.09
C LEU A 129 -1.72 -14.03 17.16
N TYR A 130 -1.21 -13.36 18.20
CA TYR A 130 -0.57 -14.06 19.31
C TYR A 130 -1.52 -15.05 19.98
N LEU A 131 -2.72 -14.60 20.36
CA LEU A 131 -3.70 -15.45 21.05
C LEU A 131 -4.21 -16.61 20.19
N HIS A 132 -4.38 -16.42 18.89
CA HIS A 132 -4.99 -17.46 18.04
C HIS A 132 -3.97 -18.34 17.31
N GLU A 133 -2.78 -17.82 17.00
CA GLU A 133 -1.81 -18.52 16.14
C GLU A 133 -0.49 -18.81 16.86
N TYR A 134 0.04 -17.89 17.68
CA TYR A 134 1.43 -17.99 18.17
C TYR A 134 1.61 -18.35 19.65
N GLN A 135 0.58 -18.24 20.51
CA GLN A 135 0.71 -18.47 21.97
C GLN A 135 1.17 -19.89 22.33
N PHE A 136 0.84 -20.87 21.48
CA PHE A 136 1.22 -22.28 21.65
C PHE A 136 2.38 -22.71 20.73
N ALA A 137 2.91 -21.80 19.90
CA ALA A 137 3.93 -22.10 18.89
C ALA A 137 5.34 -22.38 19.47
N ARG A 138 5.49 -22.53 20.80
CA ARG A 138 6.74 -22.93 21.49
C ARG A 138 7.39 -24.22 20.95
N ARG A 139 6.77 -24.94 20.01
CA ARG A 139 7.27 -26.17 19.37
C ARG A 139 7.73 -26.03 17.92
N HIS A 140 7.51 -24.90 17.23
CA HIS A 140 8.00 -24.70 15.86
C HIS A 140 8.63 -23.30 15.69
N GLU A 141 9.87 -23.26 15.20
CA GLU A 141 10.58 -22.03 14.84
C GLU A 141 9.78 -21.26 13.77
N HIS A 142 9.05 -20.21 14.17
CA HIS A 142 8.34 -19.38 13.21
C HIS A 142 9.31 -18.48 12.44
N LYS A 143 9.08 -18.31 11.14
CA LYS A 143 9.94 -17.52 10.23
C LYS A 143 9.69 -16.00 10.34
N ILE A 144 9.48 -15.50 11.56
CA ILE A 144 9.27 -14.07 11.81
C ILE A 144 10.63 -13.41 12.05
N VAL A 145 10.90 -12.33 11.32
CA VAL A 145 12.18 -11.62 11.36
C VAL A 145 12.01 -10.14 11.68
N ASN A 146 13.01 -9.60 12.38
CA ASN A 146 13.21 -8.17 12.54
C ASN A 146 14.51 -7.79 11.83
N VAL A 147 14.38 -7.11 10.69
CA VAL A 147 15.51 -6.79 9.83
C VAL A 147 15.98 -5.37 10.13
N THR A 148 17.28 -5.22 10.37
CA THR A 148 17.91 -3.92 10.63
C THR A 148 19.03 -3.68 9.61
N ALA A 149 19.23 -2.44 9.19
CA ALA A 149 20.32 -2.14 8.26
C ALA A 149 21.67 -2.18 8.98
N GLU A 150 22.65 -2.91 8.42
CA GLU A 150 24.02 -2.93 8.94
C GLU A 150 24.64 -1.52 8.89
N ARG A 151 24.40 -0.80 7.80
CA ARG A 151 24.88 0.56 7.57
C ARG A 151 23.72 1.54 7.55
N ALA A 152 23.90 2.70 8.19
CA ALA A 152 22.87 3.74 8.29
C ALA A 152 22.31 4.19 6.92
N ALA A 153 23.15 4.19 5.87
CA ALA A 153 22.75 4.57 4.51
C ALA A 153 21.64 3.68 3.91
N PHE A 154 21.47 2.43 4.39
CA PHE A 154 20.44 1.51 3.92
C PHE A 154 19.22 1.42 4.86
N ARG A 155 19.15 2.27 5.90
CA ARG A 155 18.05 2.26 6.87
C ARG A 155 16.69 2.50 6.21
N GLY A 156 16.62 3.46 5.27
CA GLY A 156 15.43 3.74 4.49
C GLY A 156 14.98 2.52 3.68
N PHE A 157 15.90 1.93 2.93
CA PHE A 157 15.64 0.73 2.13
C PHE A 157 15.17 -0.47 2.98
N CYS A 158 15.85 -0.74 4.09
CA CYS A 158 15.47 -1.80 5.02
C CYS A 158 14.05 -1.60 5.57
N THR A 159 13.73 -0.37 5.99
CA THR A 159 12.40 0.00 6.49
C THR A 159 11.35 -0.13 5.38
N CYS A 160 11.69 0.28 4.16
CA CYS A 160 10.81 0.20 3.00
C CYS A 160 10.42 -1.25 2.67
N LEU A 161 11.34 -2.21 2.83
CA LEU A 161 11.07 -3.62 2.54
C LEU A 161 10.34 -4.34 3.69
N PHE A 162 10.91 -4.29 4.88
CA PHE A 162 10.53 -5.15 6.01
C PHE A 162 9.74 -4.43 7.10
N GLY A 163 9.66 -3.10 7.01
CA GLY A 163 9.14 -2.25 8.08
C GLY A 163 10.16 -1.97 9.16
N ALA A 164 9.94 -0.88 9.88
CA ALA A 164 10.63 -0.58 11.13
C ALA A 164 9.72 0.31 11.98
N PHE A 165 9.97 0.34 13.30
CA PHE A 165 9.12 1.10 14.22
C PHE A 165 9.67 2.51 14.47
N PRO A 166 8.81 3.48 14.83
CA PRO A 166 9.24 4.77 15.35
C PRO A 166 10.13 4.61 16.58
N THR A 167 11.11 5.51 16.71
CA THR A 167 12.02 5.59 17.86
C THR A 167 11.80 6.87 18.66
N THR A 168 10.67 7.53 18.42
CA THR A 168 10.29 8.78 19.08
C THR A 168 9.60 8.44 20.40
N GLU A 169 9.88 9.24 21.43
CA GLU A 169 9.33 9.06 22.78
C GLU A 169 7.81 8.86 22.77
N GLY A 170 7.37 7.78 23.41
CA GLY A 170 5.96 7.40 23.53
C GLY A 170 5.45 6.54 22.38
N LEU A 171 6.26 6.24 21.35
CA LEU A 171 5.90 5.34 20.25
C LEU A 171 6.71 4.04 20.25
N GLU A 172 7.67 3.87 21.16
CA GLU A 172 8.52 2.67 21.24
C GLU A 172 7.72 1.40 21.56
N TYR A 173 6.51 1.56 22.13
CA TYR A 173 5.64 0.45 22.46
C TYR A 173 5.22 -0.37 21.23
N PHE A 174 5.21 0.19 20.02
CA PHE A 174 4.94 -0.57 18.80
C PHE A 174 5.99 -1.64 18.55
N GLY A 175 7.27 -1.25 18.65
CA GLY A 175 8.38 -2.19 18.47
C GLY A 175 8.46 -3.22 19.59
N LYS A 176 8.19 -2.81 20.84
CA LYS A 176 8.10 -3.72 21.98
C LYS A 176 6.97 -4.73 21.79
N GLY A 177 5.77 -4.27 21.43
CA GLY A 177 4.62 -5.14 21.19
C GLY A 177 4.86 -6.18 20.10
N PHE A 178 5.58 -5.83 19.03
CA PHE A 178 5.98 -6.79 18.00
C PHE A 178 6.96 -7.86 18.54
N VAL A 179 7.96 -7.43 19.32
CA VAL A 179 8.93 -8.35 19.92
C VAL A 179 8.27 -9.26 20.95
N ASP A 180 7.41 -8.71 21.80
CA ASP A 180 6.72 -9.44 22.86
C ASP A 180 5.74 -10.47 22.28
N ALA A 181 5.02 -10.12 21.20
CA ALA A 181 4.08 -11.01 20.54
C ALA A 181 4.77 -12.13 19.74
N PHE A 182 5.90 -11.85 19.09
CA PHE A 182 6.43 -12.74 18.06
C PHE A 182 7.87 -13.19 18.25
N SER A 183 8.61 -12.70 19.25
CA SER A 183 10.02 -13.08 19.50
C SER A 183 10.86 -13.21 18.20
N PRO A 184 10.90 -12.17 17.35
CA PRO A 184 11.39 -12.27 15.98
C PRO A 184 12.91 -12.52 15.94
N LYS A 185 13.37 -13.28 14.93
CA LYS A 185 14.80 -13.43 14.67
C LYS A 185 15.39 -12.14 14.13
N HIS A 186 16.45 -11.65 14.77
CA HIS A 186 17.16 -10.47 14.28
C HIS A 186 18.07 -10.80 13.10
N VAL A 187 17.96 -10.00 12.04
CA VAL A 187 18.80 -10.11 10.84
C VAL A 187 19.39 -8.75 10.52
N SER A 188 20.72 -8.69 10.33
CA SER A 188 21.39 -7.50 9.80
C SER A 188 21.39 -7.56 8.27
N LEU A 189 20.97 -6.47 7.63
CA LEU A 189 20.79 -6.40 6.18
C LEU A 189 22.08 -6.02 5.44
N ASP A 190 22.45 -6.89 4.52
CA ASP A 190 23.50 -6.79 3.51
C ASP A 190 23.03 -7.53 2.23
N ALA A 191 23.89 -7.62 1.20
CA ALA A 191 23.55 -8.30 -0.05
C ALA A 191 23.18 -9.79 0.15
N ARG A 192 23.95 -10.50 0.98
CA ARG A 192 23.80 -11.95 1.19
C ARG A 192 22.53 -12.28 1.98
N SER A 193 22.28 -11.56 3.07
CA SER A 193 21.07 -11.69 3.87
C SER A 193 19.84 -11.26 3.08
N LEU A 194 19.90 -10.22 2.24
CA LEU A 194 18.78 -9.86 1.35
C LEU A 194 18.39 -11.02 0.44
N MET A 195 19.37 -11.67 -0.21
CA MET A 195 19.12 -12.87 -1.02
C MET A 195 18.45 -13.99 -0.20
N GLN A 196 18.97 -14.28 1.00
CA GLN A 196 18.40 -15.30 1.88
C GLN A 196 16.97 -14.97 2.34
N LEU A 197 16.68 -13.70 2.60
CA LEU A 197 15.33 -13.23 2.95
C LEU A 197 14.38 -13.42 1.75
N TYR A 198 14.81 -13.12 0.53
CA TYR A 198 13.98 -13.37 -0.66
C TYR A 198 13.74 -14.85 -0.96
N GLN A 199 14.75 -15.70 -0.71
CA GLN A 199 14.60 -17.15 -0.90
C GLN A 199 13.73 -17.80 0.17
N SER A 200 13.86 -17.36 1.43
CA SER A 200 13.15 -18.00 2.55
C SER A 200 11.73 -17.46 2.76
N GLY A 201 11.41 -16.28 2.22
CA GLY A 201 10.10 -15.63 2.31
C GLY A 201 9.62 -15.42 3.75
N PRO A 202 10.42 -14.83 4.66
CA PRO A 202 10.04 -14.70 6.05
C PRO A 202 9.00 -13.59 6.25
N THR A 203 8.29 -13.68 7.37
CA THR A 203 7.29 -12.69 7.78
C THR A 203 7.98 -11.56 8.55
N SER A 204 7.84 -10.32 8.08
CA SER A 204 8.36 -9.12 8.75
C SER A 204 7.23 -8.29 9.36
N ALA A 205 7.55 -7.28 10.17
CA ALA A 205 6.55 -6.40 10.78
C ALA A 205 5.59 -5.79 9.75
N LEU A 206 6.11 -5.33 8.61
CA LEU A 206 5.30 -4.77 7.53
C LEU A 206 4.43 -5.82 6.83
N HIS A 207 4.86 -7.09 6.82
CA HIS A 207 4.04 -8.20 6.30
C HIS A 207 2.92 -8.55 7.27
N ILE A 208 3.18 -8.55 8.59
CA ILE A 208 2.13 -8.80 9.59
C ILE A 208 1.05 -7.72 9.54
N GLY A 209 1.40 -6.45 9.30
CA GLY A 209 0.42 -5.37 9.15
C GLY A 209 -0.58 -5.56 8.00
N HIS A 210 -0.33 -6.54 7.11
CA HIS A 210 -1.22 -6.92 6.01
C HIS A 210 -2.09 -8.15 6.35
N SER A 211 -1.86 -8.84 7.47
CA SER A 211 -2.65 -10.01 7.85
C SER A 211 -4.15 -9.73 7.89
N LYS A 212 -4.96 -10.73 7.53
CA LYS A 212 -6.43 -10.66 7.43
C LYS A 212 -6.93 -9.65 6.39
N ILE A 213 -6.13 -9.33 5.36
CA ILE A 213 -6.55 -8.56 4.20
C ILE A 213 -6.31 -9.40 2.95
N GLU A 214 -7.38 -9.66 2.20
CA GLU A 214 -7.32 -10.17 0.84
C GLU A 214 -7.12 -9.00 -0.14
N VAL A 215 -6.27 -9.21 -1.15
CA VAL A 215 -5.94 -8.18 -2.14
C VAL A 215 -6.26 -8.69 -3.53
N ASP A 216 -7.17 -8.00 -4.20
CA ASP A 216 -7.40 -8.17 -5.63
C ASP A 216 -6.68 -7.06 -6.40
N PHE A 217 -5.65 -7.45 -7.16
CA PHE A 217 -4.87 -6.52 -7.99
C PHE A 217 -5.56 -6.17 -9.31
N HIS A 218 -6.69 -6.81 -9.64
CA HIS A 218 -7.49 -6.69 -10.88
C HIS A 218 -6.77 -7.07 -12.18
N HIS A 219 -5.45 -7.01 -12.20
CA HIS A 219 -4.59 -7.35 -13.32
C HIS A 219 -3.55 -8.38 -12.87
N HIS A 220 -3.38 -9.42 -13.68
CA HIS A 220 -2.24 -10.32 -13.52
C HIS A 220 -1.00 -9.63 -14.07
N HIS A 221 -0.20 -9.06 -13.17
CA HIS A 221 1.14 -8.60 -13.51
C HIS A 221 2.12 -9.77 -13.43
N ASP A 222 2.92 -9.92 -14.47
CA ASP A 222 4.07 -10.79 -14.41
C ASP A 222 5.06 -10.30 -13.32
N PRO A 223 5.85 -11.21 -12.72
CA PRO A 223 6.83 -10.86 -11.71
C PRO A 223 7.80 -9.78 -12.21
N ALA A 224 8.22 -8.89 -11.32
CA ALA A 224 9.10 -7.78 -11.68
C ALA A 224 10.33 -7.72 -10.79
N VAL A 225 11.47 -7.39 -11.39
CA VAL A 225 12.69 -6.98 -10.70
C VAL A 225 12.81 -5.47 -10.84
N PHE A 226 12.61 -4.74 -9.75
CA PHE A 226 12.72 -3.29 -9.70
C PHE A 226 14.11 -2.88 -9.19
N VAL A 227 14.95 -2.43 -10.11
CA VAL A 227 16.32 -2.00 -9.86
C VAL A 227 16.33 -0.54 -9.42
N LEU A 228 16.85 -0.27 -8.22
CA LEU A 228 16.71 1.04 -7.58
C LEU A 228 17.95 1.47 -6.80
N ASP A 229 18.18 2.76 -6.61
CA ASP A 229 19.19 3.28 -5.70
C ASP A 229 18.65 3.27 -4.26
N ALA A 230 19.09 2.32 -3.44
CA ALA A 230 18.61 2.16 -2.06
C ALA A 230 18.96 3.34 -1.13
N ARG A 231 19.83 4.25 -1.57
CA ARG A 231 20.21 5.45 -0.83
C ARG A 231 19.40 6.67 -1.28
N ALA A 232 18.68 6.59 -2.38
CA ALA A 232 17.85 7.67 -2.92
C ALA A 232 16.42 7.58 -2.34
N PRO A 233 15.95 8.55 -1.53
CA PRO A 233 14.62 8.49 -0.94
C PRO A 233 13.48 8.40 -1.96
N ARG A 234 13.61 9.11 -3.09
CA ARG A 234 12.68 9.08 -4.22
C ARG A 234 12.46 7.68 -4.81
N ASP A 235 13.50 6.84 -4.83
CA ASP A 235 13.41 5.48 -5.35
C ASP A 235 12.68 4.56 -4.37
N LEU A 236 12.81 4.82 -3.07
CA LEU A 236 12.06 4.12 -2.04
C LEU A 236 10.57 4.47 -2.10
N LEU A 237 10.25 5.75 -2.37
CA LEU A 237 8.89 6.20 -2.63
C LEU A 237 8.30 5.50 -3.85
N ASP A 238 9.04 5.46 -4.96
CA ASP A 238 8.61 4.79 -6.20
C ASP A 238 8.36 3.30 -5.96
N TYR A 239 9.30 2.62 -5.30
CA TYR A 239 9.11 1.22 -4.97
C TYR A 239 7.90 0.99 -4.06
N TRP A 240 7.70 1.84 -3.05
CA TRP A 240 6.57 1.73 -2.12
C TRP A 240 5.22 1.82 -2.83
N ASN A 241 5.06 2.78 -3.73
CA ASN A 241 3.83 2.91 -4.51
C ASN A 241 3.69 1.76 -5.52
N LEU A 242 4.78 1.36 -6.19
CA LEU A 242 4.76 0.27 -7.16
C LEU A 242 4.34 -1.06 -6.52
N ARG A 243 4.89 -1.41 -5.36
CA ARG A 243 4.53 -2.65 -4.63
C ARG A 243 3.12 -2.62 -4.03
N ALA A 244 2.53 -1.43 -3.88
CA ALA A 244 1.16 -1.28 -3.43
C ALA A 244 0.18 -1.54 -4.59
N VAL A 245 0.59 -1.30 -5.84
CA VAL A 245 -0.23 -1.47 -7.05
C VAL A 245 0.03 -2.79 -7.77
N ARG A 246 1.24 -3.34 -7.67
CA ARG A 246 1.62 -4.59 -8.35
C ARG A 246 2.03 -5.66 -7.36
N GLY A 247 1.51 -6.86 -7.55
CA GLY A 247 2.01 -8.06 -6.90
C GLY A 247 3.42 -8.44 -7.37
N ASN A 248 4.18 -9.16 -6.54
CA ASN A 248 5.43 -9.82 -6.91
C ASN A 248 6.54 -8.92 -7.51
N VAL A 249 6.74 -7.74 -6.91
CA VAL A 249 7.84 -6.83 -7.26
C VAL A 249 9.01 -6.99 -6.29
N LEU A 250 10.13 -7.50 -6.81
CA LEU A 250 11.40 -7.67 -6.11
C LEU A 250 12.24 -6.39 -6.19
N ALA A 251 12.57 -5.78 -5.06
CA ALA A 251 13.48 -4.63 -5.04
C ALA A 251 14.93 -5.07 -5.08
N VAL A 252 15.71 -4.58 -6.04
CA VAL A 252 17.15 -4.90 -6.15
C VAL A 252 17.95 -3.61 -6.10
N PRO A 253 18.72 -3.37 -5.02
CA PRO A 253 19.49 -2.15 -4.91
C PRO A 253 20.70 -2.19 -5.84
N ILE A 254 20.95 -1.12 -6.58
CA ILE A 254 22.10 -1.05 -7.52
C ILE A 254 23.44 -1.32 -6.82
N GLN A 255 23.52 -0.98 -5.52
CA GLN A 255 24.71 -1.18 -4.71
C GLN A 255 25.06 -2.64 -4.48
N TRP A 256 24.08 -3.55 -4.62
CA TRP A 256 24.26 -4.99 -4.42
C TRP A 256 23.95 -5.79 -5.69
N LEU A 257 23.80 -5.12 -6.84
CA LEU A 257 23.33 -5.76 -8.07
C LEU A 257 24.32 -6.82 -8.57
N GLN A 258 25.62 -6.59 -8.39
CA GLN A 258 26.64 -7.56 -8.77
C GLN A 258 26.53 -8.83 -7.92
N GLU A 259 26.41 -8.71 -6.59
CA GLU A 259 26.28 -9.87 -5.71
C GLU A 259 24.92 -10.58 -5.86
N LEU A 260 23.87 -9.85 -6.23
CA LEU A 260 22.52 -10.39 -6.43
C LEU A 260 22.25 -10.87 -7.86
N SER A 261 23.19 -10.70 -8.79
CA SER A 261 23.03 -11.00 -10.22
C SER A 261 22.53 -12.42 -10.45
N ASP A 262 23.20 -13.42 -9.87
CA ASP A 262 22.86 -14.83 -10.08
C ASP A 262 21.48 -15.17 -9.51
N PHE A 263 21.16 -14.62 -8.33
CA PHE A 263 19.83 -14.75 -7.75
C PHE A 263 18.74 -14.14 -8.65
N CYS A 264 18.99 -12.96 -9.22
CA CYS A 264 18.04 -12.30 -10.12
C CYS A 264 17.84 -13.11 -11.42
N LYS A 265 18.91 -13.62 -12.01
CA LYS A 265 18.86 -14.48 -13.21
C LYS A 265 18.09 -15.77 -12.92
N ASP A 266 18.33 -16.41 -11.78
CA ASP A 266 17.57 -17.57 -11.33
C ASP A 266 16.09 -17.26 -11.13
N PHE A 267 15.77 -16.12 -10.52
CA PHE A 267 14.39 -15.66 -10.35
C PHE A 267 13.70 -15.47 -11.70
N ILE A 268 14.37 -14.83 -12.67
CA ILE A 268 13.86 -14.63 -14.02
C ILE A 268 13.57 -15.98 -14.71
N VAL A 269 14.55 -16.89 -14.71
CA VAL A 269 14.43 -18.19 -15.38
C VAL A 269 13.33 -19.05 -14.74
N LYS A 270 13.24 -19.09 -13.40
CA LYS A 270 12.22 -19.86 -12.68
C LYS A 270 10.79 -19.37 -12.94
N ASN A 271 10.62 -18.08 -13.20
CA ASN A 271 9.31 -17.50 -13.50
C ASN A 271 8.93 -17.58 -14.99
N HIS A 272 9.87 -17.89 -15.88
CA HIS A 272 9.58 -18.11 -17.30
C HIS A 272 8.92 -19.48 -17.52
N ARG A 273 7.59 -19.50 -17.38
CA ARG A 273 6.75 -20.69 -17.51
C ARG A 273 5.43 -20.33 -18.22
N PRO A 274 4.72 -21.31 -18.81
CA PRO A 274 3.40 -21.06 -19.40
C PRO A 274 2.43 -20.53 -18.33
N LEU A 275 1.49 -19.68 -18.75
CA LEU A 275 0.40 -19.28 -17.87
C LEU A 275 -0.38 -20.51 -17.37
N PRO A 276 -0.82 -20.53 -16.09
CA PRO A 276 -1.63 -21.62 -15.56
C PRO A 276 -2.86 -21.86 -16.45
N GLY A 277 -3.09 -23.12 -16.85
CA GLY A 277 -4.20 -23.50 -17.73
C GLY A 277 -3.94 -23.33 -19.23
N ASN A 278 -2.75 -22.86 -19.65
CA ASN A 278 -2.40 -22.68 -21.06
C ASN A 278 -1.05 -23.35 -21.41
N GLN A 279 -1.08 -24.67 -21.61
CA GLN A 279 0.13 -25.49 -21.78
C GLN A 279 0.95 -25.21 -23.06
N ASN A 280 0.34 -24.58 -24.09
CA ASN A 280 0.98 -24.29 -25.38
C ASN A 280 1.00 -22.78 -25.72
N GLY A 281 0.80 -21.90 -24.74
CA GLY A 281 0.52 -20.47 -25.00
C GLY A 281 1.53 -19.47 -24.42
N VAL A 282 0.99 -18.31 -24.05
CA VAL A 282 1.76 -17.14 -23.59
C VAL A 282 2.56 -17.49 -22.33
N MET A 283 3.86 -17.22 -22.38
CA MET A 283 4.79 -17.41 -21.28
C MET A 283 4.75 -16.20 -20.34
N ILE A 284 4.81 -16.45 -19.04
CA ILE A 284 5.10 -15.42 -18.03
C ILE A 284 6.50 -14.89 -18.28
N ARG A 285 6.68 -13.57 -18.27
CA ARG A 285 7.97 -12.91 -18.52
C ARG A 285 8.32 -11.97 -17.38
N ALA A 286 9.47 -12.18 -16.77
CA ALA A 286 9.90 -11.28 -15.71
C ALA A 286 10.24 -9.90 -16.30
N THR A 287 9.63 -8.83 -15.77
CA THR A 287 9.97 -7.47 -16.21
C THR A 287 11.10 -6.91 -15.35
N VAL A 288 12.19 -6.49 -15.98
CA VAL A 288 13.28 -5.78 -15.30
C VAL A 288 13.05 -4.28 -15.45
N MET A 289 12.61 -3.65 -14.38
CA MET A 289 12.27 -2.24 -14.31
C MET A 289 13.40 -1.43 -13.67
N PHE A 290 13.80 -0.32 -14.27
CA PHE A 290 14.77 0.60 -13.67
C PHE A 290 14.10 1.83 -13.09
N SER A 291 14.43 2.15 -11.85
CA SER A 291 13.99 3.39 -11.19
C SER A 291 14.41 4.63 -11.98
N ARG A 292 13.68 5.73 -11.75
CA ARG A 292 13.85 7.00 -12.47
C ARG A 292 15.17 7.68 -12.14
N SER A 293 15.75 7.41 -10.97
CA SER A 293 17.04 7.99 -10.58
C SER A 293 18.22 7.42 -11.36
N ILE A 294 18.08 6.23 -11.96
CA ILE A 294 19.16 5.56 -12.68
C ILE A 294 19.34 6.20 -14.06
N PRO A 295 20.52 6.77 -14.37
CA PRO A 295 20.82 7.37 -15.67
C PRO A 295 20.66 6.39 -16.83
N SER A 296 20.09 6.85 -17.94
CA SER A 296 19.77 6.01 -19.11
C SER A 296 21.00 5.36 -19.75
N ASP A 297 22.14 6.05 -19.74
CA ASP A 297 23.44 5.55 -20.23
C ASP A 297 23.99 4.38 -19.39
N HIS A 298 23.56 4.24 -18.13
CA HIS A 298 23.95 3.12 -17.28
C HIS A 298 23.07 1.88 -17.45
N ILE A 299 21.82 2.03 -17.89
CA ILE A 299 20.82 0.96 -17.89
C ILE A 299 21.24 -0.22 -18.75
N GLU A 300 21.66 0.02 -20.01
CA GLU A 300 22.06 -1.04 -20.94
C GLU A 300 23.20 -1.89 -20.35
N ARG A 301 24.21 -1.22 -19.79
CA ARG A 301 25.34 -1.90 -19.17
C ARG A 301 24.91 -2.73 -17.96
N LEU A 302 24.12 -2.18 -17.06
CA LEU A 302 23.65 -2.90 -15.87
C LEU A 302 22.77 -4.10 -16.25
N TYR A 303 21.88 -3.92 -17.22
CA TYR A 303 20.99 -4.96 -17.73
C TYR A 303 21.79 -6.10 -18.37
N SER A 304 22.63 -5.80 -19.36
CA SER A 304 23.40 -6.80 -20.10
C SER A 304 24.36 -7.59 -19.21
N GLN A 305 25.00 -6.94 -18.23
CA GLN A 305 25.97 -7.60 -17.33
C GLN A 305 25.30 -8.46 -16.25
N HIS A 306 24.25 -7.94 -15.59
CA HIS A 306 23.75 -8.53 -14.34
C HIS A 306 22.36 -9.16 -14.43
N LEU A 307 21.56 -8.85 -15.45
CA LEU A 307 20.13 -9.21 -15.47
C LEU A 307 19.69 -9.92 -16.74
N MET A 308 20.45 -9.82 -17.84
CA MET A 308 20.17 -10.57 -19.07
C MET A 308 20.40 -12.06 -18.86
N VAL A 309 19.46 -12.88 -19.34
CA VAL A 309 19.54 -14.34 -19.30
C VAL A 309 19.56 -14.90 -20.72
N ASN A 310 20.16 -16.07 -20.91
CA ASN A 310 20.28 -16.71 -22.22
C ASN A 310 19.00 -17.45 -22.67
N VAL A 311 17.90 -17.31 -21.93
CA VAL A 311 16.60 -17.93 -22.26
C VAL A 311 15.77 -16.91 -23.04
N PRO A 312 15.47 -17.14 -24.33
CA PRO A 312 14.73 -16.18 -25.15
C PRO A 312 13.36 -15.86 -24.56
N GLY A 313 13.07 -14.57 -24.41
CA GLY A 313 11.77 -14.08 -23.91
C GLY A 313 11.56 -14.22 -22.40
N ALA A 314 12.54 -14.73 -21.63
CA ALA A 314 12.43 -14.90 -20.19
C ALA A 314 12.30 -13.59 -19.41
N ASN A 315 12.93 -12.53 -19.90
CA ASN A 315 12.75 -11.19 -19.38
C ASN A 315 12.59 -10.12 -20.46
N VAL A 316 11.93 -9.04 -20.06
CA VAL A 316 11.79 -7.81 -20.83
C VAL A 316 12.35 -6.66 -20.01
N ARG A 317 13.06 -5.75 -20.66
CA ARG A 317 13.56 -4.53 -20.06
C ARG A 317 12.51 -3.42 -20.12
N GLN A 318 12.27 -2.75 -19.00
CA GLN A 318 11.45 -1.56 -18.91
C GLN A 318 12.27 -0.43 -18.29
N ASP A 319 12.56 0.58 -19.09
CA ASP A 319 13.42 1.67 -18.67
C ASP A 319 12.63 2.73 -17.89
N TRP A 320 11.31 2.78 -18.01
CA TRP A 320 10.44 3.81 -17.41
C TRP A 320 9.66 3.32 -16.18
N TYR A 321 9.25 4.25 -15.31
CA TYR A 321 8.38 3.96 -14.16
C TYR A 321 6.90 4.09 -14.55
N PRO A 322 6.01 3.17 -14.13
CA PRO A 322 4.58 3.25 -14.41
C PRO A 322 3.95 4.58 -14.00
N SER A 323 3.36 5.27 -14.96
CA SER A 323 2.78 6.60 -14.74
C SER A 323 1.37 6.52 -14.13
N PHE A 324 1.26 6.07 -12.87
CA PHE A 324 -0.03 5.94 -12.17
C PHE A 324 -0.85 7.24 -12.14
N TRP A 325 -0.17 8.39 -12.23
CA TRP A 325 -0.79 9.71 -12.23
C TRP A 325 -1.35 10.13 -13.61
N ARG A 326 -1.06 9.38 -14.68
CA ARG A 326 -1.61 9.67 -16.00
C ARG A 326 -2.96 8.97 -16.14
N PRO A 327 -4.00 9.65 -16.65
CA PRO A 327 -5.23 8.97 -17.01
C PRO A 327 -4.92 7.94 -18.11
N SER A 328 -5.46 6.73 -17.97
CA SER A 328 -5.35 5.72 -19.02
C SER A 328 -6.10 6.20 -20.27
N PRO A 329 -5.52 6.11 -21.47
CA PRO A 329 -6.25 6.37 -22.70
C PRO A 329 -7.50 5.49 -22.79
N GLY A 330 -8.62 6.05 -23.27
CA GLY A 330 -9.92 5.36 -23.27
C GLY A 330 -10.01 4.07 -24.10
N PHE A 331 -8.98 3.76 -24.90
CA PHE A 331 -8.84 2.52 -25.67
C PHE A 331 -7.99 1.45 -24.96
N THR A 332 -7.42 1.76 -23.79
CA THR A 332 -6.64 0.82 -22.97
C THR A 332 -7.41 0.47 -21.70
N VAL A 333 -7.24 -0.77 -21.22
CA VAL A 333 -7.75 -1.16 -19.91
C VAL A 333 -7.05 -0.30 -18.86
N ARG A 334 -7.82 0.42 -18.05
CA ARG A 334 -7.30 1.27 -16.98
C ARG A 334 -6.57 0.40 -15.95
N GLU A 335 -5.32 0.72 -15.65
CA GLU A 335 -4.64 0.14 -14.48
C GLU A 335 -5.42 0.61 -13.25
N MET A 336 -5.95 -0.33 -12.47
CA MET A 336 -6.75 -0.03 -11.30
C MET A 336 -5.90 -0.24 -10.05
N ARG A 337 -6.14 0.58 -9.02
CA ARG A 337 -5.59 0.30 -7.69
C ARG A 337 -6.14 -1.04 -7.18
N PRO A 338 -5.42 -1.74 -6.31
CA PRO A 338 -5.94 -2.99 -5.75
C PRO A 338 -7.13 -2.77 -4.82
N THR A 339 -8.07 -3.71 -4.87
CA THR A 339 -9.17 -3.79 -3.91
C THR A 339 -8.70 -4.56 -2.68
N LEU A 340 -8.88 -3.95 -1.50
CA LEU A 340 -8.54 -4.55 -0.20
C LEU A 340 -9.82 -5.02 0.48
N THR A 341 -9.88 -6.28 0.88
CA THR A 341 -11.05 -6.87 1.54
C THR A 341 -10.62 -7.57 2.82
N ALA A 342 -11.16 -7.14 3.96
CA ALA A 342 -10.93 -7.81 5.24
C ALA A 342 -12.10 -8.70 5.65
N ALA A 343 -13.31 -8.31 5.26
CA ALA A 343 -14.55 -9.07 5.42
C ALA A 343 -15.56 -8.57 4.40
N GLU A 344 -16.52 -9.41 4.03
CA GLU A 344 -17.58 -9.09 3.08
C GLU A 344 -18.86 -9.81 3.47
N GLU A 345 -19.99 -9.11 3.46
CA GLU A 345 -21.31 -9.66 3.77
C GLU A 345 -22.36 -9.09 2.81
N SER A 346 -23.42 -9.86 2.54
CA SER A 346 -24.55 -9.43 1.70
C SER A 346 -25.84 -9.50 2.50
N PHE A 347 -26.60 -8.42 2.49
CA PHE A 347 -27.85 -8.27 3.21
C PHE A 347 -29.00 -8.12 2.22
N GLU A 348 -30.06 -8.89 2.42
CA GLU A 348 -31.31 -8.73 1.69
C GLU A 348 -32.29 -7.96 2.57
N THR A 349 -32.64 -6.74 2.17
CA THR A 349 -33.55 -5.89 2.95
C THR A 349 -34.84 -5.66 2.15
N PRO A 350 -36.03 -5.96 2.71
CA PRO A 350 -37.28 -5.63 2.07
C PRO A 350 -37.42 -4.11 1.97
N PHE A 351 -37.73 -3.62 0.77
CA PHE A 351 -38.01 -2.21 0.52
C PHE A 351 -39.53 -1.99 0.43
N VAL A 352 -40.04 -1.10 1.27
CA VAL A 352 -41.46 -0.72 1.31
C VAL A 352 -41.54 0.75 0.89
N SER A 353 -42.30 1.07 -0.16
CA SER A 353 -42.44 2.44 -0.69
C SER A 353 -42.81 3.48 0.37
N ASP A 354 -43.62 3.08 1.34
CA ASP A 354 -44.14 3.96 2.40
C ASP A 354 -43.10 4.25 3.49
N LYS A 355 -42.01 3.48 3.54
CA LYS A 355 -40.82 3.68 4.36
C LYS A 355 -39.58 3.36 3.54
N ALA A 356 -39.12 4.35 2.77
CA ALA A 356 -37.92 4.26 1.94
C ALA A 356 -36.61 4.24 2.78
N GLU A 357 -36.52 3.34 3.75
CA GLU A 357 -35.32 3.07 4.53
C GLU A 357 -34.87 1.62 4.32
N ALA A 358 -33.56 1.43 4.13
CA ALA A 358 -32.92 0.12 4.20
C ALA A 358 -31.90 0.17 5.33
N ARG A 359 -31.85 -0.89 6.15
CA ARG A 359 -30.92 -1.01 7.29
C ARG A 359 -30.18 -2.32 7.17
N PHE A 360 -28.87 -2.24 7.33
CA PHE A 360 -27.95 -3.37 7.34
C PHE A 360 -26.81 -3.05 8.31
N ASP A 361 -26.16 -4.09 8.80
CA ASP A 361 -25.08 -3.93 9.78
C ASP A 361 -23.79 -3.47 9.10
N CYS A 362 -23.02 -2.66 9.82
CA CYS A 362 -21.65 -2.34 9.43
C CYS A 362 -20.71 -3.46 9.87
N LEU A 363 -19.71 -3.73 9.06
CA LEU A 363 -18.65 -4.67 9.42
C LEU A 363 -17.56 -3.97 10.22
N TYR A 364 -16.90 -4.73 11.09
CA TYR A 364 -15.74 -4.30 11.85
C TYR A 364 -14.72 -5.44 11.94
N PRO A 365 -13.41 -5.14 12.05
CA PRO A 365 -12.42 -6.20 12.17
C PRO A 365 -12.59 -6.94 13.51
N ALA A 366 -12.69 -8.27 13.46
CA ALA A 366 -12.92 -9.09 14.65
C ALA A 366 -11.81 -8.95 15.73
N PHE A 367 -10.62 -8.51 15.32
CA PHE A 367 -9.48 -8.29 16.22
C PHE A 367 -9.44 -6.89 16.84
N ALA A 368 -10.25 -5.94 16.35
CA ALA A 368 -10.20 -4.56 16.81
C ALA A 368 -10.80 -4.42 18.21
N GLU A 369 -10.13 -3.67 19.09
CA GLU A 369 -10.69 -3.38 20.42
C GLU A 369 -11.92 -2.48 20.33
N LYS A 370 -12.77 -2.52 21.36
CA LYS A 370 -13.97 -1.66 21.44
C LYS A 370 -13.62 -0.17 21.35
N TYR A 371 -12.60 0.25 22.09
CA TYR A 371 -12.10 1.63 22.12
C TYR A 371 -10.78 1.73 21.37
N GLY A 372 -10.51 2.87 20.76
CA GLY A 372 -9.24 3.10 20.08
C GLY A 372 -9.19 4.42 19.34
N ASN A 373 -8.36 4.45 18.31
CA ASN A 373 -8.20 5.54 17.36
C ASN A 373 -9.53 5.96 16.69
N GLU A 374 -9.52 7.12 16.06
CA GLU A 374 -10.59 7.58 15.18
C GLU A 374 -10.41 7.00 13.77
N ASN A 375 -11.49 6.98 12.98
CA ASN A 375 -11.45 6.61 11.56
C ASN A 375 -10.66 5.32 11.30
N ARG A 376 -11.04 4.23 11.97
CA ARG A 376 -10.20 3.02 12.06
C ARG A 376 -10.25 2.13 10.82
N TRP A 377 -11.42 2.05 10.19
CA TRP A 377 -11.68 1.26 8.98
C TRP A 377 -12.79 1.92 8.16
N ALA A 378 -13.01 1.43 6.95
CA ALA A 378 -14.10 1.86 6.07
C ALA A 378 -15.00 0.68 5.69
N ASN A 379 -16.30 0.95 5.62
CA ASN A 379 -17.30 0.04 5.05
C ASN A 379 -17.71 0.57 3.67
N VAL A 380 -17.46 -0.23 2.64
CA VAL A 380 -17.85 0.09 1.26
C VAL A 380 -19.17 -0.61 0.97
N VAL A 381 -20.19 0.16 0.66
CA VAL A 381 -21.56 -0.34 0.43
C VAL A 381 -21.88 -0.26 -1.05
N SER A 382 -22.21 -1.41 -1.65
CA SER A 382 -22.76 -1.51 -2.99
C SER A 382 -24.22 -1.96 -2.90
N LEU A 383 -25.14 -1.14 -3.40
CA LEU A 383 -26.56 -1.49 -3.48
C LEU A 383 -26.87 -2.08 -4.86
N ARG A 384 -27.68 -3.15 -4.91
CA ARG A 384 -28.19 -3.75 -6.14
C ARG A 384 -29.69 -3.97 -6.02
N ASP A 385 -30.42 -3.63 -7.08
CA ASP A 385 -31.82 -4.04 -7.24
C ASP A 385 -31.92 -5.17 -8.27
N TRP A 386 -32.43 -6.31 -7.81
CA TRP A 386 -32.69 -7.47 -8.67
C TRP A 386 -34.11 -7.47 -9.24
N SER A 387 -34.95 -6.51 -8.85
CA SER A 387 -36.36 -6.46 -9.24
C SER A 387 -36.58 -5.96 -10.68
N TYR A 388 -35.60 -5.26 -11.27
CA TYR A 388 -35.65 -4.62 -12.60
C TYR A 388 -36.87 -3.71 -12.83
N LYS A 389 -37.64 -3.38 -11.78
CA LYS A 389 -38.88 -2.60 -11.87
C LYS A 389 -38.67 -1.13 -11.54
N ASP A 390 -37.73 -0.82 -10.66
CA ASP A 390 -37.39 0.53 -10.25
C ASP A 390 -35.86 0.70 -10.35
N GLN A 391 -35.39 1.45 -11.35
CA GLN A 391 -33.96 1.77 -11.44
C GLN A 391 -33.55 2.55 -10.20
N ILE A 392 -32.86 1.90 -9.25
CA ILE A 392 -32.26 2.60 -8.11
C ILE A 392 -31.18 3.53 -8.67
N ALA A 393 -31.52 4.81 -8.83
CA ALA A 393 -30.56 5.85 -9.08
C ALA A 393 -29.82 6.16 -7.78
N THR A 394 -28.57 5.73 -7.68
CA THR A 394 -27.74 6.01 -6.51
C THR A 394 -27.16 7.42 -6.65
N ALA A 395 -27.81 8.41 -6.02
CA ALA A 395 -27.29 9.77 -5.90
C ALA A 395 -26.33 9.89 -4.71
N PHE A 396 -25.22 9.13 -4.73
CA PHE A 396 -24.14 9.34 -3.77
C PHE A 396 -23.19 10.43 -4.30
N PRO A 397 -22.64 11.30 -3.44
CA PRO A 397 -21.59 12.22 -3.85
C PRO A 397 -20.45 11.40 -4.47
N SER A 398 -20.01 11.73 -5.68
CA SER A 398 -18.94 11.01 -6.38
C SER A 398 -17.55 11.59 -6.11
N ASP A 399 -17.45 12.63 -5.29
CA ASP A 399 -16.20 13.32 -5.02
C ASP A 399 -15.56 12.87 -3.71
N TYR A 400 -14.49 12.07 -3.80
CA TYR A 400 -13.71 11.62 -2.65
C TYR A 400 -12.98 12.76 -1.93
N ARG A 401 -12.74 13.90 -2.60
CA ARG A 401 -12.03 15.06 -2.03
C ARG A 401 -12.95 15.86 -1.11
N ASN A 402 -14.21 16.01 -1.51
CA ASN A 402 -15.23 16.71 -0.76
C ASN A 402 -16.57 15.97 -0.80
N PRO A 403 -16.69 14.82 -0.10
CA PRO A 403 -17.92 14.07 -0.04
C PRO A 403 -18.95 14.88 0.75
N THR A 404 -19.75 15.68 0.04
CA THR A 404 -20.79 16.51 0.64
C THR A 404 -22.00 15.62 0.89
N PHE A 405 -22.22 15.23 2.14
CA PHE A 405 -23.26 14.28 2.49
C PHE A 405 -24.16 14.81 3.61
N LEU A 406 -25.43 14.36 3.60
CA LEU A 406 -26.31 14.51 4.75
C LEU A 406 -25.71 13.72 5.90
N ARG A 407 -25.51 14.34 7.07
CA ARG A 407 -25.08 13.62 8.27
C ARG A 407 -26.15 12.59 8.62
N LEU A 408 -25.99 11.34 8.16
CA LEU A 408 -26.86 10.25 8.52
C LEU A 408 -26.65 10.00 10.01
N GLY A 409 -27.62 10.38 10.82
CA GLY A 409 -27.62 10.15 12.26
C GLY A 409 -27.75 8.66 12.55
N VAL A 410 -26.63 7.95 12.53
CA VAL A 410 -26.50 6.64 13.18
C VAL A 410 -26.13 6.94 14.62
N GLY A 411 -26.88 6.40 15.59
CA GLY A 411 -26.83 6.80 17.00
C GLY A 411 -25.43 7.13 17.54
N SER A 412 -25.28 8.36 18.04
CA SER A 412 -24.14 8.89 18.82
C SER A 412 -22.71 8.89 18.23
N GLU A 413 -22.43 8.20 17.12
CA GLU A 413 -21.10 8.17 16.51
C GLU A 413 -21.08 8.89 15.15
N TYR A 414 -20.12 9.81 14.97
CA TYR A 414 -19.91 10.53 13.71
C TYR A 414 -19.29 9.59 12.68
N VAL A 415 -20.08 9.15 11.70
CA VAL A 415 -19.58 8.45 10.50
C VAL A 415 -19.12 9.48 9.48
N LEU A 416 -17.86 9.35 9.03
CA LEU A 416 -17.35 10.16 7.93
C LEU A 416 -17.58 9.44 6.59
N PRO A 417 -18.37 10.01 5.66
CA PRO A 417 -18.65 9.40 4.36
C PRO A 417 -17.38 9.37 3.50
N THR A 418 -17.18 8.36 2.68
CA THR A 418 -16.10 8.31 1.69
C THR A 418 -16.62 7.68 0.41
N THR A 419 -15.86 7.77 -0.67
CA THR A 419 -16.26 7.20 -1.96
C THR A 419 -15.18 6.26 -2.46
N GLU A 420 -15.60 5.20 -3.14
CA GLU A 420 -14.70 4.28 -3.81
C GLU A 420 -15.28 3.96 -5.19
N SER A 421 -14.59 4.42 -6.24
CA SER A 421 -14.98 4.16 -7.63
C SER A 421 -14.64 2.75 -8.08
#